data_AF-A0A644ZZ66-F1
#
_entry.id   AF-A0A644ZZ66-F1
#
_cell.length_a   1.000
_cell.length_b   1.000
_cell.length_c   1.000
_cell.angle_alpha   90.00
_cell.angle_beta   90.00
_cell.angle_gamma   90.00
#
_symmetry.space_group_name_H-M   'P 1'
#
loop_
_entity.id
_entity.type
_entity.pdbx_description
1 polymer ?
#
loop_
_entity_poly.entity_id
_entity_poly.type
_entity_poly.pdbx_seq_one_letter_code
_entity_poly.pdbx_strand_id
1 'polypeptide(L)'
;MEEPENGDQISLEEAKAINPKYGLGDVVETEIDTKNLGRISAQNAKQVIIQGIREYERDMVFNEYRDRQHEILNCIVARVDGRGAALSVEGKTEVYLVTGEQIPGEVLREGMRVKVYVVEVRNSTKGPQIMISRTHPGLVRRLFELEVPEIFDGTVEIRSIAREAGSRSKVAVWSNDPGVDPIGACIGAKGGRVANIVNELRGEKIDIVRWSEEPEKYIAAALSPAEVIKVMPIDDRSCRVVVPDDQLSLAIGKEGQNARLAAKLTGWKIDIKAESAPDAYDY
;
A
#
# COMPACT_ATOMS: atom_id res chain seq x y z
N MET A 1 -43.09 46.11 3.20
CA MET A 1 -43.02 46.23 1.74
C MET A 1 -41.55 46.21 1.40
N GLU A 2 -41.00 45.02 1.18
CA GLU A 2 -39.74 44.90 0.43
C GLU A 2 -40.19 44.64 -1.01
N GLU A 3 -39.88 45.58 -1.90
CA GLU A 3 -40.02 45.34 -3.33
C GLU A 3 -38.95 44.32 -3.75
N PRO A 4 -39.27 43.41 -4.68
CA PRO A 4 -38.33 42.38 -5.11
C PRO A 4 -37.08 43.01 -5.74
N GLU A 5 -35.90 42.68 -5.21
CA GLU A 5 -34.63 43.26 -5.66
C GLU A 5 -33.99 42.49 -6.83
N ASN A 6 -34.48 41.29 -7.16
CA ASN A 6 -33.96 40.44 -8.23
C ASN A 6 -35.06 39.58 -8.92
N GLY A 7 -34.73 39.00 -10.08
CA GLY A 7 -35.64 38.18 -10.90
C GLY A 7 -36.14 36.86 -10.29
N ASP A 8 -35.67 36.51 -9.08
CA ASP A 8 -36.05 35.31 -8.33
C ASP A 8 -37.02 35.62 -7.17
N GLN A 9 -37.61 36.82 -7.13
CA GLN A 9 -38.54 37.26 -6.09
C GLN A 9 -39.84 37.79 -6.70
N ILE A 10 -40.96 37.58 -6.02
CA ILE A 10 -42.27 38.16 -6.35
C ILE A 10 -42.87 38.86 -5.13
N SER A 11 -43.76 39.81 -5.36
CA SER A 11 -44.43 40.49 -4.25
C SER A 11 -45.38 39.55 -3.49
N LEU A 12 -45.63 39.85 -2.21
CA LEU A 12 -46.60 39.09 -1.40
C LEU A 12 -48.01 39.10 -2.02
N GLU A 13 -48.38 40.19 -2.70
CA GLU A 13 -49.66 40.30 -3.39
C GLU A 13 -49.75 39.34 -4.58
N GLU A 14 -48.68 39.25 -5.38
CA GLU A 14 -48.59 38.31 -6.51
C GLU A 14 -48.55 36.84 -6.03
N ALA A 15 -47.79 36.55 -4.96
CA ALA A 15 -47.77 35.23 -4.34
C ALA A 15 -49.17 34.81 -3.87
N LYS A 16 -49.89 35.71 -3.19
CA LYS A 16 -51.26 35.46 -2.71
C LYS A 16 -52.28 35.33 -3.84
N ALA A 17 -52.02 35.92 -5.00
CA ALA A 17 -52.85 35.74 -6.19
C ALA A 17 -52.74 34.31 -6.77
N ILE A 18 -51.59 33.64 -6.57
CA ILE A 18 -51.38 32.24 -6.96
C ILE A 18 -52.03 31.31 -5.92
N ASN A 19 -51.72 31.51 -4.63
CA ASN A 19 -52.36 30.79 -3.53
C ASN A 19 -52.45 31.70 -2.29
N PRO A 20 -53.65 31.96 -1.75
CA PRO A 20 -53.85 32.85 -0.60
C PRO A 20 -53.09 32.45 0.67
N LYS A 21 -52.60 31.20 0.74
CA LYS A 21 -51.86 30.67 1.89
C LYS A 21 -50.40 31.10 1.97
N TYR A 22 -49.83 31.66 0.89
CA TYR A 22 -48.44 32.11 0.90
C TYR A 22 -48.23 33.33 1.81
N GLY A 23 -47.20 33.24 2.64
CA GLY A 23 -46.69 34.28 3.53
C GLY A 23 -45.38 34.91 3.02
N LEU A 24 -44.92 35.94 3.72
CA LEU A 24 -43.60 36.54 3.45
C LEU A 24 -42.51 35.54 3.77
N GLY A 25 -41.58 35.33 2.83
CA GLY A 25 -40.47 34.39 2.96
C GLY A 25 -40.77 32.97 2.45
N ASP A 26 -41.99 32.70 1.98
CA ASP A 26 -42.33 31.41 1.38
C ASP A 26 -41.76 31.26 -0.04
N VAL A 27 -41.45 30.02 -0.41
CA VAL A 27 -41.05 29.66 -1.78
C VAL A 27 -42.31 29.39 -2.59
N VAL A 28 -42.51 30.17 -3.66
CA VAL A 28 -43.62 30.00 -4.58
C VAL A 28 -43.15 29.15 -5.76
N GLU A 29 -43.71 27.94 -5.88
CA GLU A 29 -43.44 27.06 -7.02
C GLU A 29 -44.33 27.44 -8.20
N THR A 30 -43.73 27.75 -9.35
CA THR A 30 -44.43 28.07 -10.59
C THR A 30 -44.36 26.87 -11.53
N GLU A 31 -45.49 26.38 -12.02
CA GLU A 31 -45.50 25.33 -13.03
C GLU A 31 -44.89 25.84 -14.34
N ILE A 32 -43.83 25.18 -14.80
CA ILE A 32 -43.19 25.45 -16.08
C ILE A 32 -43.86 24.56 -17.14
N ASP A 33 -44.35 25.15 -18.23
CA ASP A 33 -44.89 24.38 -19.35
C ASP A 33 -43.78 23.56 -20.03
N THR A 34 -43.86 22.24 -19.90
CA THR A 34 -42.91 21.29 -20.47
C THR A 34 -42.87 21.31 -22.00
N LYS A 35 -43.87 21.89 -22.69
CA LYS A 35 -43.85 22.09 -24.15
C LYS A 35 -42.84 23.14 -24.60
N ASN A 36 -42.50 24.10 -23.72
CA ASN A 36 -41.49 25.12 -23.97
C ASN A 36 -40.07 24.65 -23.61
N LEU A 37 -39.92 23.47 -23.00
CA LEU A 37 -38.62 22.81 -22.87
C LEU A 37 -38.17 22.32 -24.25
N GLY A 38 -37.52 23.21 -24.99
CA GLY A 38 -36.96 22.89 -26.31
C GLY A 38 -35.93 21.76 -26.24
N ARG A 39 -35.52 21.28 -27.43
CA ARG A 39 -34.47 20.25 -27.59
C ARG A 39 -33.20 20.56 -26.77
N ILE A 40 -32.86 21.84 -26.62
CA ILE A 40 -31.70 22.32 -25.86
C ILE A 40 -31.86 22.02 -24.35
N SER A 41 -33.03 22.29 -23.78
CA SER A 41 -33.30 22.02 -22.36
C SER A 41 -33.29 20.52 -22.04
N ALA A 42 -33.82 19.68 -22.94
CA ALA A 42 -33.74 18.22 -22.80
C ALA A 42 -32.30 17.70 -22.91
N GLN A 43 -31.49 18.26 -23.81
CA GLN A 43 -30.06 17.93 -23.89
C GLN A 43 -29.27 18.37 -22.65
N ASN A 44 -29.58 19.55 -22.10
CA ASN A 44 -28.98 20.03 -20.85
C ASN A 44 -29.38 19.15 -19.66
N ALA A 45 -30.66 18.78 -19.54
CA ALA A 45 -31.13 17.86 -18.50
C ALA A 45 -30.43 16.50 -18.60
N LYS A 46 -30.30 15.94 -19.81
CA LYS A 46 -29.53 14.71 -20.05
C LYS A 46 -28.07 14.87 -19.59
N GLN A 47 -27.45 16.01 -19.88
CA GLN A 47 -26.07 16.28 -19.48
C GLN A 47 -25.92 16.37 -17.95
N VAL A 48 -26.84 17.05 -17.27
CA VAL A 48 -26.88 17.15 -15.80
C VAL A 48 -27.07 15.76 -15.18
N ILE A 49 -27.98 14.93 -15.71
CA ILE A 49 -28.18 13.56 -15.24
C ILE A 49 -26.91 12.73 -15.44
N ILE A 50 -26.27 12.78 -16.61
CA ILE A 50 -25.02 12.05 -16.88
C ILE A 50 -23.89 12.52 -15.97
N GLN A 51 -23.81 13.82 -15.67
CA GLN A 51 -22.84 14.37 -14.72
C GLN A 51 -23.09 13.84 -13.30
N GLY A 52 -24.34 13.90 -12.82
CA GLY A 52 -24.70 13.37 -11.50
C GLY A 52 -24.44 11.87 -11.36
N ILE A 53 -24.73 11.07 -12.40
CA ILE A 53 -24.39 9.63 -12.41
C ILE A 53 -22.87 9.44 -12.31
N ARG A 54 -22.08 10.18 -13.07
CA ARG A 54 -20.61 10.08 -13.03
C ARG A 54 -20.03 10.52 -11.69
N GLU A 55 -20.60 11.53 -11.06
CA GLU A 55 -20.19 11.97 -9.72
C GLU A 55 -20.47 10.89 -8.68
N TYR A 56 -21.67 10.31 -8.71
CA TYR A 56 -22.03 9.20 -7.84
C TYR A 56 -21.12 7.97 -8.05
N GLU A 57 -20.85 7.60 -9.31
CA GLU A 57 -19.92 6.51 -9.64
C GLU A 57 -18.50 6.78 -9.09
N ARG A 58 -18.02 8.03 -9.20
CA ARG A 58 -16.70 8.41 -8.66
C ARG A 58 -16.66 8.30 -7.15
N ASP A 59 -17.69 8.77 -6.46
CA ASP A 59 -17.77 8.71 -5.00
C ASP A 59 -17.89 7.26 -4.52
N MET A 60 -18.64 6.42 -5.25
CA MET A 60 -18.74 4.99 -4.97
C MET A 60 -17.37 4.30 -5.09
N VAL A 61 -16.64 4.52 -6.18
CA VAL A 61 -15.29 3.98 -6.39
C VAL A 61 -14.34 4.50 -5.31
N PHE A 62 -14.36 5.81 -5.00
CA PHE A 62 -13.51 6.37 -3.95
C PHE A 62 -13.73 5.68 -2.60
N ASN A 63 -14.98 5.54 -2.17
CA ASN A 63 -15.31 4.91 -0.89
C ASN A 63 -14.90 3.43 -0.87
N GLU A 64 -15.16 2.69 -1.96
CA GLU A 64 -14.76 1.28 -2.07
C GLU A 64 -13.25 1.08 -1.90
N TYR A 65 -12.43 1.87 -2.60
CA TYR A 65 -10.98 1.68 -2.56
C TYR A 65 -10.33 2.32 -1.33
N ARG A 66 -10.93 3.36 -0.75
CA ARG A 66 -10.47 3.94 0.52
C ARG A 66 -10.43 2.87 1.62
N ASP A 67 -11.47 2.04 1.69
CA ASP A 67 -11.55 0.98 2.69
C ASP A 67 -10.59 -0.20 2.37
N ARG A 68 -10.08 -0.25 1.13
CA ARG A 68 -9.04 -1.19 0.67
C ARG A 68 -7.63 -0.57 0.67
N GLN A 69 -7.44 0.59 1.29
CA GLN A 69 -6.11 1.16 1.42
C GLN A 69 -5.22 0.24 2.26
N HIS A 70 -3.95 0.10 1.85
CA HIS A 70 -3.00 -0.84 2.43
C HIS A 70 -3.35 -2.32 2.24
N GLU A 71 -4.25 -2.67 1.31
CA GLU A 71 -4.58 -4.05 0.95
C GLU A 71 -3.97 -4.46 -0.41
N ILE A 72 -4.06 -5.76 -0.73
CA ILE A 72 -3.73 -6.28 -2.06
C ILE A 72 -4.96 -6.22 -2.98
N LEU A 73 -4.75 -5.73 -4.20
CA LEU A 73 -5.68 -5.90 -5.31
C LEU A 73 -5.17 -7.01 -6.24
N ASN A 74 -6.07 -7.90 -6.64
CA ASN A 74 -5.81 -8.85 -7.70
C ASN A 74 -6.22 -8.21 -9.04
N CYS A 75 -5.26 -8.05 -9.94
CA CYS A 75 -5.48 -7.35 -11.20
C CYS A 75 -5.13 -8.22 -12.40
N ILE A 76 -5.67 -7.85 -13.56
CA ILE A 76 -5.27 -8.36 -14.87
C ILE A 76 -4.63 -7.20 -15.64
N VAL A 77 -3.46 -7.42 -16.22
CA VAL A 77 -2.80 -6.42 -17.08
C VAL A 77 -3.65 -6.23 -18.33
N ALA A 78 -4.23 -5.04 -18.48
CA ALA A 78 -5.06 -4.68 -19.63
C ALA A 78 -4.21 -4.19 -20.80
N ARG A 79 -3.21 -3.34 -20.51
CA ARG A 79 -2.28 -2.80 -21.50
C ARG A 79 -0.93 -2.49 -20.86
N VAL A 80 0.16 -2.66 -21.60
CA VAL A 80 1.51 -2.21 -21.21
C VAL A 80 1.97 -1.13 -22.18
N ASP A 81 2.54 -0.05 -21.65
CA ASP A 81 3.15 1.01 -22.45
C ASP A 81 4.50 1.47 -21.83
N GLY A 82 5.19 2.42 -22.46
CA GLY A 82 6.53 2.84 -22.00
C GLY A 82 6.57 3.51 -20.62
N ARG A 83 5.41 3.89 -20.06
CA ARG A 83 5.31 4.57 -18.75
C ARG A 83 4.83 3.64 -17.62
N GLY A 84 4.45 2.40 -17.95
CA GLY A 84 3.93 1.43 -17.00
C GLY A 84 2.87 0.51 -17.59
N ALA A 85 1.91 0.10 -16.77
CA ALA A 85 0.83 -0.79 -17.17
C ALA A 85 -0.53 -0.34 -16.63
N ALA A 86 -1.53 -0.36 -17.51
CA ALA A 86 -2.93 -0.27 -17.11
C ALA A 86 -3.40 -1.65 -16.63
N LEU A 87 -3.96 -1.70 -15.42
CA LEU A 87 -4.41 -2.92 -14.77
C LEU A 87 -5.91 -2.83 -14.50
N SER A 88 -6.65 -3.89 -14.84
CA SER A 88 -8.06 -4.02 -14.51
C SER A 88 -8.22 -4.74 -13.18
N VAL A 89 -8.89 -4.08 -12.22
CA VAL A 89 -9.28 -4.64 -10.93
C VAL A 89 -10.68 -5.23 -11.07
N GLU A 90 -10.80 -6.54 -10.90
CA GLU A 90 -12.09 -7.27 -10.92
C GLU A 90 -12.94 -7.01 -12.17
N GLY A 91 -12.33 -6.59 -13.29
CA GLY A 91 -13.03 -6.27 -14.54
C GLY A 91 -13.82 -4.96 -14.54
N LYS A 92 -13.72 -4.14 -13.49
CA LYS A 92 -14.54 -2.93 -13.31
C LYS A 92 -13.73 -1.64 -13.35
N THR A 93 -12.70 -1.55 -12.50
CA THR A 93 -11.93 -0.32 -12.30
C THR A 93 -10.55 -0.48 -12.92
N GLU A 94 -10.12 0.51 -13.70
CA GLU A 94 -8.75 0.58 -14.19
C GLU A 94 -7.86 1.37 -13.21
N VAL A 95 -6.72 0.79 -12.87
CA VAL A 95 -5.64 1.42 -12.10
C VAL A 95 -4.36 1.39 -12.92
N TYR A 96 -3.46 2.34 -12.67
CA TYR A 96 -2.23 2.45 -13.46
C TYR A 96 -1.01 2.22 -12.60
N LEU A 97 -0.23 1.18 -12.92
CA LEU A 97 1.04 0.88 -12.28
C LEU A 97 2.15 1.58 -13.06
N VAL A 98 2.74 2.63 -12.50
CA VAL A 98 3.85 3.35 -13.12
C VAL A 98 5.14 2.53 -13.08
N THR A 99 6.05 2.74 -14.02
CA THR A 99 7.33 1.99 -14.11
C THR A 99 8.15 2.04 -12.81
N GLY A 100 8.16 3.17 -12.09
CA GLY A 100 8.88 3.31 -10.82
C GLY A 100 8.30 2.46 -9.67
N GLU A 101 7.04 2.04 -9.79
CA GLU A 101 6.33 1.23 -8.81
C GLU A 101 6.24 -0.26 -9.22
N GLN A 102 6.80 -0.61 -10.37
CA GLN A 102 6.96 -1.99 -10.83
C GLN A 102 8.25 -2.60 -10.25
N ILE A 103 8.24 -3.90 -9.98
CA ILE A 103 9.45 -4.59 -9.53
C ILE A 103 10.53 -4.47 -10.62
N PRO A 104 11.77 -4.03 -10.28
CA PRO A 104 12.85 -3.91 -11.25
C PRO A 104 13.10 -5.24 -11.98
N GLY A 105 13.12 -5.19 -13.31
CA GLY A 105 13.32 -6.38 -14.17
C GLY A 105 12.08 -7.26 -14.38
N GLU A 106 10.95 -6.98 -13.71
CA GLU A 106 9.69 -7.66 -14.00
C GLU A 106 9.21 -7.32 -15.41
N VAL A 107 8.70 -8.31 -16.15
CA VAL A 107 8.09 -8.11 -17.47
C VAL A 107 6.60 -8.36 -17.37
N LEU A 108 5.80 -7.30 -17.44
CA LEU A 108 4.35 -7.40 -17.52
C LEU A 108 3.90 -7.67 -18.96
N ARG A 109 2.88 -8.51 -19.11
CA ARG A 109 2.27 -8.83 -20.41
C ARG A 109 0.76 -8.72 -20.29
N GLU A 110 0.11 -8.29 -21.36
CA GLU A 110 -1.35 -8.22 -21.42
C GLU A 110 -1.97 -9.60 -21.11
N GLY A 111 -3.08 -9.59 -20.36
CA GLY A 111 -3.74 -10.79 -19.85
C GLY A 111 -3.08 -11.43 -18.62
N MET A 112 -1.90 -11.00 -18.21
CA MET A 112 -1.23 -11.55 -17.03
C MET A 112 -1.96 -11.15 -15.74
N ARG A 113 -2.09 -12.09 -14.81
CA ARG A 113 -2.55 -11.79 -13.44
C ARG A 113 -1.39 -11.22 -12.62
N VAL A 114 -1.68 -10.19 -11.84
CA VAL A 114 -0.68 -9.51 -11.01
C VAL A 114 -1.33 -9.01 -9.71
N LYS A 115 -0.65 -9.20 -8.58
CA LYS A 115 -1.07 -8.61 -7.30
C LYS A 115 -0.41 -7.25 -7.11
N VAL A 116 -1.15 -6.24 -6.67
CA VAL A 116 -0.58 -4.92 -6.38
C VAL A 116 -1.01 -4.46 -5.00
N TYR A 117 -0.17 -3.68 -4.34
CA TYR A 117 -0.46 -3.10 -3.03
C TYR A 117 -1.05 -1.70 -3.20
N VAL A 118 -2.18 -1.40 -2.54
CA VAL A 118 -2.75 -0.05 -2.52
C VAL A 118 -1.98 0.79 -1.51
N VAL A 119 -1.18 1.71 -2.01
CA VAL A 119 -0.41 2.64 -1.16
C VAL A 119 -1.34 3.69 -0.56
N GLU A 120 -2.18 4.29 -1.40
CA GLU A 120 -3.01 5.43 -1.00
C GLU A 120 -4.17 5.62 -1.97
N VAL A 121 -5.31 6.09 -1.45
CA VAL A 121 -6.46 6.50 -2.27
C VAL A 121 -6.76 7.97 -2.01
N ARG A 122 -6.66 8.79 -3.05
CA ARG A 122 -6.91 10.24 -2.98
C ARG A 122 -8.10 10.62 -3.83
N ASN A 123 -8.87 11.60 -3.36
CA ASN A 123 -9.84 12.26 -4.23
C ASN A 123 -9.13 13.36 -5.04
N SER A 124 -9.40 13.43 -6.34
CA SER A 124 -8.82 14.44 -7.23
C SER A 124 -9.90 15.09 -8.08
N THR A 125 -9.61 16.26 -8.66
CA THR A 125 -10.54 16.96 -9.57
C THR A 125 -10.93 16.14 -10.80
N LYS A 126 -10.17 15.09 -11.14
CA LYS A 126 -10.43 14.17 -12.25
C LYS A 126 -11.11 12.86 -11.81
N GLY A 127 -11.40 12.69 -10.52
CA GLY A 127 -11.92 11.47 -9.93
C GLY A 127 -10.94 10.82 -8.93
N PRO A 128 -11.31 9.68 -8.32
CA PRO A 128 -10.45 8.98 -7.37
C PRO A 128 -9.15 8.52 -8.03
N GLN A 129 -8.04 8.73 -7.35
CA GLN A 129 -6.72 8.23 -7.74
C GLN A 129 -6.30 7.15 -6.75
N ILE A 130 -6.13 5.93 -7.26
CA ILE A 130 -5.71 4.77 -6.50
C ILE A 130 -4.23 4.55 -6.80
N MET A 131 -3.36 4.94 -5.86
CA MET A 131 -1.92 4.74 -5.98
C MET A 131 -1.58 3.30 -5.61
N ILE A 132 -0.95 2.58 -6.53
CA ILE A 132 -0.60 1.19 -6.37
C ILE A 132 0.90 0.96 -6.54
N SER A 133 1.41 -0.08 -5.88
CA SER A 133 2.82 -0.43 -5.90
C SER A 133 3.07 -1.92 -5.88
N ARG A 134 4.12 -2.36 -6.55
CA ARG A 134 4.74 -3.68 -6.36
C ARG A 134 6.11 -3.61 -5.69
N THR A 135 6.69 -2.43 -5.51
CA THR A 135 7.98 -2.22 -4.82
C THR A 135 7.80 -1.97 -3.32
N HIS A 136 6.63 -1.51 -2.88
CA HIS A 136 6.36 -1.16 -1.49
C HIS A 136 6.47 -2.39 -0.54
N PRO A 137 7.08 -2.26 0.66
CA PRO A 137 7.19 -3.36 1.64
C PRO A 137 5.83 -3.93 2.08
N GLY A 138 4.77 -3.12 2.02
CA GLY A 138 3.40 -3.54 2.32
C GLY A 138 2.90 -4.69 1.43
N LEU A 139 3.40 -4.82 0.20
CA LEU A 139 3.09 -5.98 -0.64
C LEU A 139 3.60 -7.28 0.02
N VAL A 140 4.83 -7.28 0.52
CA VAL A 140 5.42 -8.45 1.20
C VAL A 140 4.60 -8.80 2.44
N ARG A 141 4.26 -7.80 3.28
CA ARG A 141 3.42 -7.99 4.47
C ARG A 141 2.11 -8.71 4.13
N ARG A 142 1.36 -8.18 3.16
CA ARG A 142 0.06 -8.74 2.78
C ARG A 142 0.17 -10.10 2.09
N LEU A 143 1.25 -10.36 1.36
CA LEU A 143 1.49 -11.70 0.82
C LEU A 143 1.74 -12.73 1.91
N PHE A 144 2.49 -12.37 2.97
CA PHE A 144 2.64 -13.23 4.13
C PHE A 144 1.32 -13.48 4.86
N GLU A 145 0.50 -12.45 5.07
CA GLU A 145 -0.83 -12.60 5.67
C GLU A 145 -1.76 -13.53 4.86
N LEU A 146 -1.67 -13.50 3.52
CA LEU A 146 -2.45 -14.41 2.66
C LEU A 146 -1.94 -15.86 2.70
N GLU A 147 -0.64 -16.07 2.86
CA GLU A 147 0.01 -17.38 2.72
C GLU A 147 0.19 -18.11 4.07
N VAL A 148 0.26 -17.35 5.17
CA VAL A 148 0.57 -17.85 6.53
C VAL A 148 -0.63 -17.63 7.46
N PRO A 149 -1.43 -18.67 7.76
CA PRO A 149 -2.60 -18.59 8.64
C PRO A 149 -2.28 -17.99 10.02
N GLU A 150 -1.12 -18.32 10.57
CA GLU A 150 -0.68 -17.84 11.88
C GLU A 150 -0.41 -16.33 11.88
N ILE A 151 -0.12 -15.73 10.72
CA ILE A 151 -0.02 -14.27 10.58
C ILE A 151 -1.42 -13.66 10.43
N PHE A 152 -2.30 -14.32 9.69
CA PHE A 152 -3.68 -13.88 9.51
C PHE A 152 -4.47 -13.83 10.81
N ASP A 153 -4.31 -14.82 11.69
CA ASP A 153 -5.01 -14.89 12.99
C ASP A 153 -4.31 -14.12 14.13
N GLY A 154 -3.10 -13.60 13.89
CA GLY A 154 -2.33 -12.80 14.84
C GLY A 154 -1.46 -13.60 15.82
N THR A 155 -1.38 -14.93 15.69
CA THR A 155 -0.47 -15.77 16.50
C THR A 155 0.99 -15.43 16.24
N VAL A 156 1.32 -15.12 14.98
CA VAL A 156 2.62 -14.64 14.51
C VAL A 156 2.48 -13.22 13.99
N GLU A 157 3.32 -12.31 14.45
CA GLU A 157 3.31 -10.91 14.03
C GLU A 157 4.56 -10.59 13.19
N ILE A 158 4.38 -9.90 12.06
CA ILE A 158 5.49 -9.29 11.32
C ILE A 158 5.82 -7.94 11.95
N ARG A 159 6.93 -7.91 12.69
CA ARG A 159 7.42 -6.74 13.43
C ARG A 159 8.04 -5.69 12.51
N SER A 160 8.83 -6.09 11.52
CA SER A 160 9.39 -5.16 10.54
C SER A 160 9.77 -5.86 9.24
N ILE A 161 9.91 -5.06 8.17
CA ILE A 161 10.31 -5.51 6.84
C ILE A 161 11.32 -4.51 6.29
N ALA A 162 12.46 -5.00 5.83
CA ALA A 162 13.41 -4.24 5.02
C ALA A 162 13.46 -4.85 3.62
N ARG A 163 13.23 -4.03 2.59
CA ARG A 163 13.05 -4.51 1.22
C ARG A 163 13.92 -3.76 0.22
N GLU A 164 14.55 -4.53 -0.65
CA GLU A 164 15.11 -4.10 -1.92
C GLU A 164 14.40 -4.89 -3.03
N ALA A 165 13.33 -4.29 -3.57
CA ALA A 165 12.35 -4.97 -4.42
C ALA A 165 12.98 -5.68 -5.62
N GLY A 166 12.54 -6.91 -5.89
CA GLY A 166 13.06 -7.76 -6.96
C GLY A 166 14.42 -8.40 -6.66
N SER A 167 15.07 -8.01 -5.56
CA SER A 167 16.39 -8.54 -5.17
C SER A 167 16.30 -9.33 -3.87
N ARG A 168 16.05 -8.65 -2.75
CA ARG A 168 16.05 -9.28 -1.43
C ARG A 168 15.21 -8.50 -0.41
N SER A 169 14.49 -9.24 0.42
CA SER A 169 13.78 -8.73 1.60
C SER A 169 14.22 -9.46 2.85
N LYS A 170 14.28 -8.74 3.97
CA LYS A 170 14.34 -9.31 5.31
C LYS A 170 13.02 -9.06 6.02
N VAL A 171 12.49 -10.08 6.69
CA VAL A 171 11.21 -10.03 7.40
C VAL A 171 11.45 -10.51 8.84
N ALA A 172 11.21 -9.62 9.80
CA ALA A 172 11.35 -9.93 11.21
C ALA A 172 10.00 -10.36 11.78
N VAL A 173 9.93 -11.57 12.33
CA VAL A 173 8.70 -12.18 12.84
C VAL A 173 8.84 -12.56 14.30
N TRP A 174 7.73 -12.49 15.02
CA TRP A 174 7.62 -12.85 16.43
C TRP A 174 6.32 -13.61 16.67
N SER A 175 6.23 -14.44 17.71
CA SER A 175 4.99 -15.10 18.09
C SER A 175 4.61 -14.78 19.52
N ASN A 176 3.31 -14.51 19.73
CA ASN A 176 2.70 -14.38 21.05
C ASN A 176 2.58 -15.73 21.76
N ASP A 177 2.61 -16.84 21.02
CA ASP A 177 2.46 -18.20 21.55
C ASP A 177 3.85 -18.88 21.65
N PRO A 178 4.33 -19.22 22.86
CA PRO A 178 5.59 -19.94 23.04
C PRO A 178 5.64 -21.32 22.35
N GLY A 179 4.48 -21.92 22.08
CA GLY A 179 4.35 -23.19 21.37
C GLY A 179 4.48 -23.08 19.84
N VAL A 180 4.52 -21.86 19.30
CA VAL A 180 4.58 -21.62 17.85
C VAL A 180 5.94 -21.05 17.47
N ASP A 181 6.64 -21.72 16.55
CA ASP A 181 7.84 -21.15 15.93
C ASP A 181 7.45 -20.20 14.79
N PRO A 182 7.66 -18.87 14.94
CA PRO A 182 7.26 -17.91 13.91
C PRO A 182 8.06 -18.07 12.61
N ILE A 183 9.30 -18.57 12.66
CA ILE A 183 10.09 -18.81 11.45
C ILE A 183 9.52 -20.01 10.70
N GLY A 184 9.34 -21.14 11.39
CA GLY A 184 8.75 -22.35 10.82
C GLY A 184 7.36 -22.14 10.23
N ALA A 185 6.50 -21.36 10.89
CA ALA A 185 5.18 -21.00 10.38
C ALA A 185 5.26 -20.26 9.03
N CYS A 186 6.20 -19.30 8.92
CA CYS A 186 6.41 -18.53 7.70
C CYS A 186 7.03 -19.35 6.55
N ILE A 187 7.94 -20.27 6.86
CA ILE A 187 8.58 -21.15 5.86
C ILE A 187 7.56 -22.17 5.34
N GLY A 188 6.76 -22.76 6.23
CA GLY A 188 5.81 -23.82 5.91
C GLY A 188 6.46 -25.16 5.55
N ALA A 189 5.63 -26.18 5.31
CA ALA A 189 6.12 -27.51 4.96
C ALA A 189 7.02 -27.46 3.71
N LYS A 190 8.28 -27.93 3.85
CA LYS A 190 9.31 -27.93 2.80
C LYS A 190 9.57 -26.55 2.15
N GLY A 191 9.29 -25.45 2.87
CA GLY A 191 9.48 -24.09 2.33
C GLY A 191 8.41 -23.64 1.34
N GLY A 192 7.28 -24.35 1.23
CA GLY A 192 6.26 -24.08 0.21
C GLY A 192 5.65 -22.68 0.32
N ARG A 193 5.39 -22.20 1.55
CA ARG A 193 4.75 -20.90 1.77
C ARG A 193 5.65 -19.76 1.30
N VAL A 194 6.87 -19.70 1.81
CA VAL A 194 7.85 -18.68 1.40
C VAL A 194 8.16 -18.78 -0.10
N ALA A 195 8.22 -19.98 -0.68
CA ALA A 195 8.45 -20.16 -2.12
C ALA A 195 7.33 -19.55 -2.98
N ASN A 196 6.07 -19.65 -2.55
CA ASN A 196 4.94 -19.02 -3.25
C ASN A 196 5.06 -17.50 -3.26
N ILE A 197 5.45 -16.91 -2.14
CA ILE A 197 5.68 -15.46 -2.02
C ILE A 197 6.86 -15.02 -2.91
N VAL A 198 7.98 -15.75 -2.86
CA VAL A 198 9.16 -15.50 -3.71
C VAL A 198 8.79 -15.53 -5.20
N ASN A 199 7.94 -16.48 -5.60
CA ASN A 199 7.46 -16.60 -6.98
C ASN A 199 6.58 -15.40 -7.41
N GLU A 200 5.67 -14.95 -6.54
CA GLU A 200 4.85 -13.74 -6.79
C GLU A 200 5.71 -12.48 -6.92
N LEU A 201 6.85 -12.42 -6.21
CA LEU A 201 7.82 -11.34 -6.23
C LEU A 201 8.95 -11.53 -7.25
N ARG A 202 8.79 -12.43 -8.23
CA ARG A 202 9.74 -12.64 -9.34
C ARG A 202 11.13 -13.07 -8.91
N GLY A 203 11.23 -13.91 -7.88
CA GLY A 203 12.49 -14.45 -7.41
C GLY A 203 13.23 -13.55 -6.41
N GLU A 204 12.57 -12.51 -5.90
CA GLU A 204 13.07 -11.74 -4.75
C GLU A 204 13.36 -12.68 -3.58
N LYS A 205 14.61 -12.73 -3.10
CA LYS A 205 15.00 -13.61 -1.99
C LYS A 205 14.40 -13.08 -0.69
N ILE A 206 13.90 -13.96 0.18
CA ILE A 206 13.34 -13.56 1.46
C ILE A 206 14.09 -14.25 2.60
N ASP A 207 14.69 -13.47 3.48
CA ASP A 207 15.22 -13.96 4.75
C ASP A 207 14.19 -13.69 5.84
N ILE A 208 13.75 -14.75 6.53
CA ILE A 208 12.85 -14.65 7.68
C ILE A 208 13.70 -14.79 8.93
N VAL A 209 13.64 -13.80 9.82
CA VAL A 209 14.45 -13.75 11.04
C VAL A 209 13.56 -13.56 12.27
N ARG A 210 13.99 -14.11 13.40
CA ARG A 210 13.27 -13.92 14.67
C ARG A 210 13.50 -12.50 15.17
N TRP A 211 12.42 -11.79 15.46
CA TRP A 211 12.48 -10.51 16.16
C TRP A 211 12.70 -10.73 17.67
N SER A 212 13.37 -9.79 18.31
CA SER A 212 13.65 -9.80 19.74
C SER A 212 13.55 -8.38 20.29
N GLU A 213 13.06 -8.23 21.52
CA GLU A 213 13.10 -6.97 22.27
C GLU A 213 14.53 -6.59 22.65
N GLU A 214 15.37 -7.58 22.95
CA GLU A 214 16.79 -7.39 23.19
C GLU A 214 17.50 -7.02 21.88
N PRO A 215 18.05 -5.80 21.75
CA PRO A 215 18.63 -5.32 20.49
C PRO A 215 19.79 -6.18 20.00
N GLU A 216 20.67 -6.66 20.88
CA GLU A 216 21.81 -7.48 20.45
C GLU A 216 21.34 -8.77 19.76
N LYS A 217 20.36 -9.45 20.34
CA LYS A 217 19.77 -10.67 19.77
C LYS A 217 19.09 -10.38 18.44
N TYR A 218 18.38 -9.25 18.35
CA TYR A 218 17.68 -8.90 17.12
C TYR A 218 18.64 -8.51 15.98
N ILE A 219 19.67 -7.73 16.27
CA ILE A 219 20.73 -7.35 15.32
C ILE A 219 21.49 -8.59 14.84
N ALA A 220 21.84 -9.49 15.77
CA ALA A 220 22.48 -10.76 15.42
C ALA A 220 21.61 -11.59 14.46
N ALA A 221 20.33 -11.75 14.78
CA ALA A 221 19.38 -12.47 13.92
C ALA A 221 19.21 -11.79 12.55
N ALA A 222 19.20 -10.46 12.49
CA ALA A 222 19.03 -9.70 11.25
C ALA A 222 20.19 -9.89 10.25
N LEU A 223 21.38 -10.24 10.73
CA LEU A 223 22.55 -10.50 9.88
C LEU A 223 22.59 -11.91 9.28
N SER A 224 21.64 -12.78 9.66
CA SER A 224 21.44 -14.10 9.04
C SER A 224 21.48 -14.00 7.51
N PRO A 225 22.22 -14.89 6.82
CA PRO A 225 22.75 -16.17 7.31
C PRO A 225 24.12 -16.13 8.01
N ALA A 226 24.75 -14.96 8.16
CA ALA A 226 26.03 -14.88 8.87
C ALA A 226 25.84 -15.09 10.38
N GLU A 227 26.74 -15.86 10.98
CA GLU A 227 26.84 -16.07 12.42
C GLU A 227 27.52 -14.86 13.06
N VAL A 228 26.92 -14.40 14.16
CA VAL A 228 27.41 -13.26 14.92
C VAL A 228 28.00 -13.76 16.22
N ILE A 229 29.26 -13.40 16.49
CA ILE A 229 29.96 -13.73 17.72
C ILE A 229 29.53 -12.78 18.84
N LYS A 230 29.50 -11.48 18.54
CA LYS A 230 29.18 -10.44 19.52
C LYS A 230 28.56 -9.21 18.86
N VAL A 231 27.60 -8.59 19.56
CA VAL A 231 27.10 -7.26 19.25
C VAL A 231 27.47 -6.36 20.43
N MET A 232 28.09 -5.22 20.15
CA MET A 232 28.52 -4.24 21.14
C MET A 232 27.93 -2.87 20.78
N PRO A 233 27.03 -2.32 21.61
CA PRO A 233 26.54 -0.97 21.42
C PRO A 233 27.68 0.05 21.50
N ILE A 234 27.69 1.02 20.59
CA ILE A 234 28.62 2.16 20.57
C ILE A 234 27.87 3.44 21.00
N ASP A 235 26.68 3.66 20.45
CA ASP A 235 25.75 4.75 20.82
C ASP A 235 24.29 4.27 20.87
N ASP A 236 23.34 5.19 21.07
CA ASP A 236 21.89 4.92 21.17
C ASP A 236 21.31 4.07 20.01
N ARG A 237 21.85 4.19 18.80
CA ARG A 237 21.39 3.49 17.58
C ARG A 237 22.54 3.03 16.70
N SER A 238 23.71 2.74 17.28
CA SER A 238 24.85 2.19 16.57
C SER A 238 25.54 1.10 17.38
N CYS A 239 26.04 0.10 16.66
CA CYS A 239 26.72 -1.04 17.26
C CYS A 239 27.86 -1.52 16.37
N ARG A 240 28.87 -2.09 17.01
CA ARG A 240 29.86 -2.97 16.39
C ARG A 240 29.39 -4.42 16.48
N VAL A 241 29.46 -5.13 15.37
CA VAL A 241 29.18 -6.55 15.28
C VAL A 241 30.45 -7.28 14.90
N VAL A 242 30.83 -8.26 15.70
CA VAL A 242 31.95 -9.15 15.44
C VAL A 242 31.42 -10.44 14.83
N VAL A 243 32.00 -10.83 13.70
CA VAL A 243 31.68 -12.07 12.98
C VAL A 243 32.96 -12.88 12.73
N PRO A 244 32.87 -14.19 12.47
CA PRO A 244 34.02 -14.99 12.06
C PRO A 244 34.70 -14.40 10.81
N ASP A 245 36.02 -14.50 10.74
CA ASP A 245 36.82 -13.97 9.62
C ASP A 245 36.35 -14.46 8.24
N ASP A 246 35.98 -15.74 8.16
CA ASP A 246 35.49 -16.39 6.94
C ASP A 246 34.07 -15.94 6.56
N GLN A 247 33.31 -15.38 7.50
CA GLN A 247 31.95 -14.90 7.29
C GLN A 247 31.83 -13.38 7.15
N LEU A 248 32.92 -12.61 7.26
CA LEU A 248 32.89 -11.15 7.08
C LEU A 248 32.22 -10.74 5.76
N SER A 249 32.60 -11.39 4.66
CA SER A 249 32.03 -11.10 3.34
C SER A 249 30.55 -11.50 3.25
N LEU A 250 30.14 -12.56 3.94
CA LEU A 250 28.75 -13.01 4.01
C LEU A 250 27.88 -12.03 4.81
N ALA A 251 28.39 -11.57 5.95
CA ALA A 251 27.74 -10.62 6.85
C ALA A 251 27.51 -9.26 6.15
N ILE A 252 28.51 -8.78 5.40
CA ILE A 252 28.38 -7.57 4.57
C ILE A 252 27.41 -7.84 3.40
N GLY A 253 27.59 -8.95 2.71
CA GLY A 253 26.84 -9.34 1.52
C GLY A 253 27.29 -8.60 0.26
N LYS A 254 26.82 -9.06 -0.91
CA LYS A 254 27.11 -8.44 -2.20
C LYS A 254 26.71 -6.95 -2.18
N GLU A 255 27.65 -6.06 -2.49
CA GLU A 255 27.44 -4.59 -2.47
C GLU A 255 26.89 -4.06 -1.13
N GLY A 256 27.23 -4.73 -0.02
CA GLY A 256 26.75 -4.37 1.31
C GLY A 256 25.26 -4.63 1.55
N GLN A 257 24.59 -5.39 0.67
CA GLN A 257 23.15 -5.58 0.73
C GLN A 257 22.68 -6.21 2.04
N ASN A 258 23.39 -7.20 2.57
CA ASN A 258 22.95 -7.89 3.79
C ASN A 258 23.01 -6.94 4.99
N ALA A 259 24.14 -6.25 5.18
CA ALA A 259 24.31 -5.25 6.23
C ALA A 259 23.30 -4.10 6.11
N ARG A 260 23.06 -3.59 4.88
CA ARG A 260 22.11 -2.50 4.64
C ARG A 260 20.66 -2.91 4.94
N LEU A 261 20.27 -4.12 4.56
CA LEU A 261 18.94 -4.65 4.90
C LEU A 261 18.81 -4.89 6.40
N ALA A 262 19.82 -5.44 7.07
CA ALA A 262 19.82 -5.62 8.52
C ALA A 262 19.70 -4.29 9.28
N ALA A 263 20.44 -3.25 8.83
CA ALA A 263 20.37 -1.91 9.37
C ALA A 263 18.97 -1.28 9.19
N LYS A 264 18.38 -1.39 7.99
CA LYS A 264 16.99 -0.95 7.73
C LYS A 264 15.96 -1.71 8.56
N LEU A 265 16.16 -3.01 8.76
CA LEU A 265 15.22 -3.89 9.46
C LEU A 265 15.15 -3.57 10.95
N THR A 266 16.32 -3.34 11.55
CA THR A 266 16.49 -3.10 12.98
C THR A 266 16.38 -1.61 13.35
N GLY A 267 16.65 -0.72 12.40
CA GLY A 267 16.80 0.72 12.65
C GLY A 267 18.13 1.10 13.30
N TRP A 268 19.14 0.20 13.29
CA TRP A 268 20.46 0.43 13.85
C TRP A 268 21.51 0.68 12.75
N LYS A 269 22.53 1.47 13.08
CA LYS A 269 23.77 1.54 12.31
C LYS A 269 24.66 0.37 12.74
N ILE A 270 25.06 -0.46 11.79
CA ILE A 270 25.78 -1.71 12.05
C ILE A 270 27.17 -1.61 11.43
N ASP A 271 28.22 -1.52 12.26
CA ASP A 271 29.63 -1.65 11.86
C ASP A 271 30.05 -3.12 12.02
N ILE A 272 30.43 -3.79 10.93
CA ILE A 272 30.77 -5.22 10.95
C ILE A 272 32.29 -5.38 10.89
N LYS A 273 32.85 -6.15 11.84
CA LYS A 273 34.27 -6.44 11.97
C LYS A 273 34.51 -7.94 12.02
N ALA A 274 35.60 -8.40 11.43
CA ALA A 274 36.10 -9.76 11.64
C ALA A 274 36.65 -9.90 13.06
N GLU A 275 36.59 -11.10 13.64
CA GLU A 275 37.13 -11.37 14.97
C GLU A 275 38.64 -11.08 15.10
N SER A 276 39.41 -11.25 14.02
CA SER A 276 40.84 -10.92 13.99
C SER A 276 41.15 -9.42 13.87
N ALA A 277 40.14 -8.56 13.63
CA ALA A 277 40.38 -7.13 13.45
C ALA A 277 40.90 -6.49 14.76
N PRO A 278 41.97 -5.66 14.71
CA PRO A 278 42.58 -5.10 15.92
C PRO A 278 41.61 -4.31 16.81
N ASP A 279 40.61 -3.67 16.19
CA ASP A 279 39.58 -2.86 16.84
C ASP A 279 38.26 -3.61 17.07
N ALA A 280 38.23 -4.94 16.82
CA ALA A 280 37.00 -5.73 16.85
C ALA A 280 36.25 -5.62 18.18
N TYR A 281 36.96 -5.48 19.30
CA TYR A 281 36.42 -5.48 20.66
C TYR A 281 36.55 -4.14 21.40
N ASP A 282 36.91 -3.08 20.68
CA ASP A 282 37.00 -1.72 21.24
C ASP A 282 35.61 -1.10 21.42
N TYR A 283 35.47 -0.25 22.44
CA TYR A 283 34.28 0.55 22.76
C TYR A 283 34.40 1.99 22.26
#